data_AF-A0A946DAT3-F1
#
_entry.id   AF-A0A946DAT3-F1
#
_cell.length_a   1.000
_cell.length_b   1.000
_cell.length_c   1.000
_cell.angle_alpha   90.00
_cell.angle_beta   90.00
_cell.angle_gamma   90.00
#
_symmetry.space_group_name_H-M   'P 1'
#
loop_
_entity.id
_entity.type
_entity.pdbx_description
1 polymer ?
#
loop_
_entity_poly.entity_id
_entity_poly.type
_entity_poly.pdbx_seq_one_letter_code
_entity_poly.pdbx_strand_id
1 'polypeptide(L)' 'MKKQFLGNNSDNSKAKPEEVEDMLACSYCGTHVPKSLGFQSVDKFYCCQEHAKLDNPDTKDSQ' A
#
# COMPACT_ATOMS: atom_id res chain seq x y z
N MET A 1 10.85 51.51 -20.92
CA MET A 1 10.56 50.06 -20.96
C MET A 1 10.79 49.47 -19.56
N LYS A 2 9.74 49.36 -18.73
CA LYS A 2 9.85 48.87 -17.34
C LYS A 2 9.36 47.42 -17.29
N LYS A 3 10.28 46.46 -17.20
CA LYS A 3 9.97 45.03 -17.10
C LYS A 3 9.59 44.73 -15.65
N GLN A 4 8.31 44.51 -15.39
CA GLN A 4 7.79 44.13 -14.08
C GLN A 4 7.74 42.61 -14.03
N PHE A 5 8.67 42.00 -13.30
CA PHE A 5 8.63 40.56 -13.01
C PHE A 5 7.76 40.37 -11.75
N LEU A 6 6.48 40.05 -11.94
CA LEU A 6 5.62 39.55 -10.85
C LEU A 6 5.80 38.03 -10.77
N GLY A 7 6.71 37.60 -9.91
CA GLY A 7 6.82 36.20 -9.49
C GLY A 7 5.87 35.91 -8.34
N ASN A 8 4.68 35.41 -8.65
CA ASN A 8 3.77 34.84 -7.66
C ASN A 8 3.36 33.43 -8.10
N ASN A 9 4.22 32.46 -7.83
CA ASN A 9 3.82 31.05 -7.78
C ASN A 9 3.46 30.72 -6.34
N SER A 10 2.23 31.08 -5.94
CA SER A 10 1.60 30.50 -4.76
C SER A 10 1.10 29.11 -5.15
N ASP A 11 2.01 28.16 -5.26
CA ASP A 11 1.71 26.73 -5.33
C ASP A 11 1.16 26.29 -3.96
N ASN A 12 -0.12 26.61 -3.72
CA ASN A 12 -0.94 25.95 -2.71
C ASN A 12 -1.32 24.55 -3.20
N SER A 13 -0.30 23.77 -3.52
CA SER A 13 -0.43 22.33 -3.72
C SER A 13 -0.56 21.74 -2.33
N LYS A 14 -1.80 21.61 -1.86
CA LYS A 14 -2.17 20.71 -0.77
C LYS A 14 -1.78 19.30 -1.23
N ALA A 15 -0.51 18.96 -1.10
CA ALA A 15 -0.06 17.58 -1.14
C ALA A 15 -0.87 16.87 -0.06
N LYS A 16 -1.78 15.99 -0.47
CA LYS A 16 -2.43 15.08 0.47
C LYS A 16 -1.29 14.43 1.26
N PRO A 17 -1.34 14.40 2.59
CA PRO A 17 -0.34 13.67 3.34
C PRO A 17 -0.33 12.27 2.74
N GLU A 18 0.81 11.84 2.19
CA GLU A 18 1.03 10.43 1.88
C GLU A 18 0.81 9.73 3.22
N GLU A 19 -0.33 9.04 3.34
CA GLU A 19 -0.63 8.26 4.52
C GLU A 19 0.52 7.26 4.61
N VAL A 20 1.31 7.37 5.68
CA VAL A 20 2.45 6.49 5.92
C VAL A 20 1.86 5.11 6.18
N GLU A 21 1.79 4.29 5.14
CA GLU A 21 1.28 2.93 5.24
C GLU A 21 2.36 1.98 5.74
N ASP A 22 1.96 1.00 6.56
CA ASP A 22 2.85 -0.06 6.99
C ASP A 22 3.23 -0.95 5.79
N MET A 23 4.53 -1.07 5.53
CA MET A 23 5.05 -2.08 4.59
C MET A 23 5.22 -3.41 5.31
N LEU A 24 4.44 -4.41 4.90
CA LEU A 24 4.44 -5.73 5.50
C LEU A 24 5.04 -6.75 4.53
N ALA A 25 5.82 -7.69 5.07
CA ALA A 25 6.40 -8.78 4.29
C ALA A 25 5.36 -9.90 4.10
N CYS A 26 5.22 -10.38 2.87
CA CYS A 26 4.43 -11.55 2.56
C CYS A 26 5.00 -12.79 3.27
N SER A 27 4.19 -13.50 4.04
CA SER A 27 4.59 -14.71 4.76
C SER A 27 4.95 -15.88 3.83
N TYR A 28 4.50 -15.85 2.57
CA TYR A 28 4.78 -16.89 1.58
C TYR A 28 6.04 -16.63 0.74
N CYS A 29 6.20 -15.41 0.20
CA CYS A 29 7.29 -15.09 -0.74
C CYS A 29 8.28 -14.01 -0.25
N GLY A 30 8.02 -13.37 0.90
CA GLY A 30 8.90 -12.34 1.46
C GLY A 30 8.79 -10.94 0.82
N THR A 31 7.96 -10.76 -0.21
CA THR A 31 7.77 -9.45 -0.85
C THR A 31 7.17 -8.45 0.13
N HIS A 32 7.79 -7.27 0.24
CA HIS A 32 7.25 -6.16 1.03
C HIS A 32 6.27 -5.37 0.18
N VAL A 33 5.03 -5.26 0.66
CA VAL A 33 4.01 -4.41 0.04
C VAL A 33 3.26 -3.61 1.11
N PRO A 34 2.70 -2.44 0.77
CA PRO A 34 1.83 -1.71 1.68
C PRO A 34 0.65 -2.56 2.14
N LYS A 35 0.24 -2.38 3.39
CA LYS A 35 -0.89 -3.11 3.99
C LYS A 35 -2.18 -2.99 3.17
N SER A 36 -2.40 -1.86 2.49
CA SER A 36 -3.57 -1.61 1.62
C SER A 36 -3.62 -2.47 0.36
N LEU A 37 -2.46 -2.93 -0.13
CA LEU A 37 -2.34 -3.75 -1.34
C LEU A 37 -2.33 -5.25 -1.06
N GLY A 38 -2.13 -5.65 0.19
CA GLY A 38 -2.07 -7.05 0.58
C GLY A 38 -3.35 -7.59 1.20
N PHE A 39 -3.31 -8.89 1.50
CA PHE A 39 -4.35 -9.63 2.17
C PHE A 39 -3.85 -10.01 3.56
N GLN A 40 -4.50 -9.46 4.58
CA GLN A 40 -4.26 -9.84 5.97
C GLN A 40 -5.20 -11.00 6.34
N SER A 41 -4.61 -12.14 6.70
CA SER A 41 -5.27 -13.22 7.44
C SER A 41 -4.98 -13.05 8.93
N VAL A 42 -5.69 -13.81 9.78
CA VAL A 42 -5.71 -13.63 11.26
C VAL A 42 -4.32 -13.38 11.86
N ASP A 43 -3.30 -14.12 11.42
CA ASP A 43 -1.92 -14.01 11.93
C ASP A 43 -0.86 -13.83 10.83
N LYS A 44 -1.27 -13.71 9.56
CA LYS A 44 -0.35 -13.72 8.41
C LYS A 44 -0.71 -12.68 7.36
N PHE A 45 0.29 -12.14 6.70
CA PHE A 45 0.11 -11.15 5.62
C PHE A 45 0.59 -11.71 4.29
N TYR A 46 -0.15 -11.44 3.22
CA TYR A 46 0.17 -11.94 1.89
C TYR A 46 0.07 -10.82 0.87
N CYS A 47 0.99 -10.77 -0.09
CA CYS A 47 0.92 -9.81 -1.18
C CYS A 47 -0.23 -10.09 -2.17
N CYS A 48 -0.82 -11.28 -2.16
CA CYS A 48 -1.94 -11.66 -3.00
C CYS A 48 -2.77 -12.79 -2.38
N GLN A 49 -4.02 -12.95 -2.87
CA GLN A 49 -4.93 -13.97 -2.39
C GLN A 49 -4.43 -15.40 -2.69
N GLU A 50 -3.65 -15.58 -3.75
CA GLU A 50 -3.10 -16.89 -4.13
C GLU A 50 -2.14 -17.42 -3.07
N HIS A 51 -1.22 -16.58 -2.59
CA HIS A 51 -0.31 -16.92 -1.49
C HIS A 51 -1.06 -17.24 -0.18
N ALA A 52 -2.13 -16.50 0.11
CA ALA A 52 -2.96 -16.78 1.28
C ALA A 52 -3.61 -18.18 1.21
N LYS A 53 -4.06 -18.60 0.01
CA LYS A 53 -4.65 -19.93 -0.21
C LYS A 53 -3.61 -21.05 -0.20
N LEU A 54 -2.42 -20.81 -0.76
CA LEU A 54 -1.34 -21.80 -0.81
C LEU A 54 -0.73 -22.06 0.57
N ASP A 55 -0.65 -21.04 1.42
CA ASP A 55 -0.16 -21.19 2.80
C ASP A 55 -1.22 -21.80 3.74
N ASN A 56 -2.51 -21.54 3.50
CA ASN A 56 -3.61 -22.15 4.27
C ASN A 56 -4.64 -22.85 3.35
N PRO A 57 -4.31 -24.05 2.83
CA PRO A 57 -5.22 -24.82 2.00
C PRO A 57 -6.45 -25.35 2.76
N ASP A 58 -6.40 -25.40 4.10
CA ASP A 58 -7.38 -26.07 4.96
C ASP A 58 -8.67 -25.27 5.24
N THR A 59 -8.73 -23.98 4.87
CA THR A 59 -9.93 -23.14 5.12
C THR A 59 -11.03 -23.26 4.06
N LYS A 60 -10.93 -24.22 3.14
CA LYS A 60 -11.90 -24.41 2.05
C LYS A 60 -12.70 -25.72 2.12
N ASP A 61 -12.96 -26.24 3.31
CA ASP A 61 -13.89 -27.36 3.49
C ASP A 61 -14.66 -27.22 4.80
N SER A 62 -15.49 -26.18 4.91
CA SER A 62 -16.57 -26.14 5.89
C SER A 62 -17.79 -25.46 5.26
N GLN A 63 -18.56 -26.31 4.58
CA GLN A 63 -20.01 -26.32 4.30
C GLN A 63 -20.72 -25.03 3.89
#